data_AF-A0AAQ3SX95-F1
#
_entry.id   AF-A0AAQ3SX95-F1
#
_cell.length_a   1.000
_cell.length_b   1.000
_cell.length_c   1.000
_cell.angle_alpha   90.00
_cell.angle_beta   90.00
_cell.angle_gamma   90.00
#
_symmetry.space_group_name_H-M   'P 1'
#
loop_
_entity.id
_entity.type
_entity.pdbx_description
1 polymer ?
#
loop_
_entity_poly.entity_id
_entity_poly.type
_entity_poly.pdbx_seq_one_letter_code
_entity_poly.pdbx_strand_id
1 'polypeptide(L)'
;MAKHHPSSSGAGDVLRLLDALGVPPDEDVYISLLRECADAAEVALVHAHITARRSHGGLPLPVANRVLLSYAACGDIGAARRVFDEMPARNGMAWAAMVSAYSDVCSHHEAMRLFAHMCRKTLLLHSDCYSHAIVTVLRSCTRAGELRLGEQVHALVIKKGRLCGDIGSSLVQLYCENRGLHRSARRVLKRMMQDHCLEPVPEAAWTSLITACHRDGLLNEGIGVFRDMASSGAPRSSFSLSSILAVFAESESQGCCGRQVHADAIKRGVDTNQFVGSGLVHMYAKQGRMADATRAFEAIGGKPDAACWSALAMAYARGGRYREATRVMYQMKAAGMHPSTEMADAVRLACFR
;
A
#
# COMPACT_ATOMS: atom_id res chain seq x y z
N MET A 1 -34.02 27.94 3.57
CA MET A 1 -34.19 27.05 4.74
C MET A 1 -32.94 26.17 4.85
N ALA A 2 -31.94 26.67 5.56
CA ALA A 2 -30.71 25.94 5.86
C ALA A 2 -31.00 25.02 7.05
N LYS A 3 -30.88 23.70 6.85
CA LYS A 3 -30.90 22.74 7.95
C LYS A 3 -29.54 22.74 8.62
N HIS A 4 -29.46 23.37 9.78
CA HIS A 4 -28.45 23.04 10.79
C HIS A 4 -28.63 21.58 11.18
N HIS A 5 -27.63 20.74 10.93
CA HIS A 5 -27.42 19.51 11.66
C HIS A 5 -26.65 19.86 12.95
N PRO A 6 -27.12 19.49 14.15
CA PRO A 6 -26.29 19.55 15.34
C PRO A 6 -25.34 18.34 15.32
N SER A 7 -24.05 18.63 15.27
CA SER A 7 -22.94 17.72 15.52
C SER A 7 -22.87 17.36 17.01
N SER A 8 -22.71 16.05 17.28
CA SER A 8 -21.89 15.42 18.32
C SER A 8 -21.95 15.96 19.78
N SER A 9 -22.58 15.21 20.70
CA SER A 9 -22.33 15.39 22.15
C SER A 9 -22.39 14.10 22.98
N GLY A 10 -22.17 12.93 22.38
CA GLY A 10 -22.32 11.65 23.08
C GLY A 10 -21.44 11.56 24.34
N ALA A 11 -20.14 11.87 24.21
CA ALA A 11 -19.22 11.81 25.33
C ALA A 11 -19.44 12.95 26.35
N GLY A 12 -19.74 14.16 25.86
CA GLY A 12 -19.98 15.32 26.71
C GLY A 12 -21.28 15.24 27.52
N ASP A 13 -22.32 14.61 26.99
CA ASP A 13 -23.58 14.36 27.70
C ASP A 13 -23.38 13.34 28.82
N VAL A 14 -22.65 12.24 28.54
CA VAL A 14 -22.36 11.22 29.54
C VAL A 14 -21.55 11.79 30.70
N LEU A 15 -20.52 12.60 30.43
CA LEU A 15 -19.73 13.23 31.50
C LEU A 15 -20.56 14.22 32.33
N ARG A 16 -21.41 15.03 31.71
CA ARG A 16 -22.32 15.94 32.44
C ARG A 16 -23.31 15.18 33.32
N LEU A 17 -23.83 14.05 32.85
CA LEU A 17 -24.72 13.20 33.63
C LEU A 17 -23.98 12.60 34.84
N LEU A 18 -22.77 12.09 34.65
CA LEU A 18 -21.96 11.53 35.74
C LEU A 18 -21.62 12.60 36.80
N ASP A 19 -21.27 13.82 36.36
CA ASP A 19 -21.04 14.95 37.27
C ASP A 19 -22.31 15.35 38.03
N ALA A 20 -23.48 15.37 37.37
CA ALA A 20 -24.77 15.66 38.00
C ALA A 20 -25.19 14.59 39.03
N LEU A 21 -24.81 13.33 38.79
CA LEU A 21 -25.02 12.21 39.71
C LEU A 21 -23.96 12.12 40.81
N GLY A 22 -22.90 12.92 40.76
CA GLY A 22 -21.78 12.86 41.70
C GLY A 22 -20.95 11.57 41.59
N VAL A 23 -21.03 10.85 40.48
CA VAL A 23 -20.33 9.58 40.26
C VAL A 23 -19.01 9.88 39.53
N PRO A 24 -17.83 9.68 40.15
CA PRO A 24 -16.56 9.88 39.48
C PRO A 24 -16.36 8.80 38.40
N PRO A 25 -16.10 9.18 37.12
CA PRO A 25 -15.78 8.20 36.10
C PRO A 25 -14.44 7.52 36.42
N ASP A 26 -14.36 6.21 36.23
CA ASP A 26 -13.11 5.46 36.31
C ASP A 26 -12.34 5.46 34.98
N GLU A 27 -11.18 4.81 34.95
CA GLU A 27 -10.32 4.78 33.76
C GLU A 27 -10.99 4.06 32.58
N ASP A 28 -11.81 3.04 32.84
CA ASP A 28 -12.48 2.26 31.80
C ASP A 28 -13.60 3.07 31.13
N VAL A 29 -14.37 3.83 31.91
CA VAL A 29 -15.36 4.77 31.38
C VAL A 29 -14.68 5.80 30.47
N TYR A 30 -13.59 6.42 30.92
CA TYR A 30 -12.85 7.36 30.07
C TYR A 30 -12.30 6.71 28.79
N ILE A 31 -11.74 5.51 28.89
CA ILE A 31 -11.23 4.78 27.72
C ILE A 31 -12.36 4.47 26.73
N SER A 32 -13.54 4.10 27.23
CA SER A 32 -14.72 3.85 26.40
C SER A 32 -15.19 5.12 25.70
N LEU A 33 -15.35 6.23 26.44
CA LEU A 33 -15.75 7.52 25.86
C LEU A 33 -14.77 8.00 24.78
N LEU A 34 -13.46 7.84 25.02
CA LEU A 34 -12.43 8.22 24.06
C LEU A 34 -12.41 7.34 22.79
N ARG A 35 -12.95 6.10 22.84
CA ARG A 35 -13.10 5.26 21.65
C ARG A 35 -14.25 5.70 20.75
N GLU A 36 -15.30 6.24 21.36
CA GLU A 36 -16.51 6.67 20.66
C GLU A 36 -16.44 8.12 20.16
N CYS A 37 -15.40 8.88 20.53
CA CYS A 37 -15.22 10.25 20.07
C CYS A 37 -15.10 10.30 18.53
N ALA A 38 -15.94 11.11 17.90
CA ALA A 38 -15.98 11.26 16.45
C ALA A 38 -14.97 12.27 15.91
N ASP A 39 -14.59 13.26 16.74
CA ASP A 39 -13.70 14.34 16.34
C ASP A 39 -12.78 14.81 17.49
N ALA A 40 -11.78 15.64 17.13
CA ALA A 40 -10.79 16.13 18.09
C ALA A 40 -11.40 17.03 19.18
N ALA A 41 -12.55 17.65 18.95
CA ALA A 41 -13.22 18.51 19.94
C ALA A 41 -13.86 17.66 21.05
N GLU A 42 -14.48 16.52 20.70
CA GLU A 42 -14.96 15.55 21.69
C GLU A 42 -13.81 14.95 22.50
N VAL A 43 -12.69 14.60 21.84
CA VAL A 43 -11.48 14.13 22.55
C VAL A 43 -10.96 15.20 23.51
N ALA A 44 -10.96 16.47 23.10
CA ALA A 44 -10.54 17.59 23.93
C ALA A 44 -11.45 17.81 25.14
N LEU A 45 -12.77 17.67 24.98
CA LEU A 45 -13.74 17.71 26.07
C LEU A 45 -13.45 16.64 27.12
N VAL A 46 -13.29 15.38 26.68
CA VAL A 46 -12.99 14.26 27.59
C VAL A 46 -11.62 14.44 28.25
N HIS A 47 -10.60 14.83 27.47
CA HIS A 47 -9.25 15.08 27.98
C HIS A 47 -9.23 16.19 29.04
N ALA A 48 -9.91 17.31 28.78
CA ALA A 48 -10.05 18.41 29.73
C ALA A 48 -10.73 17.95 31.04
N HIS A 49 -11.81 17.18 30.95
CA HIS A 49 -12.50 16.62 32.12
C HIS A 49 -11.57 15.75 32.98
N ILE A 50 -10.77 14.88 32.36
CA ILE A 50 -9.79 14.03 33.06
C ILE A 50 -8.75 14.90 33.79
N THR A 51 -8.20 15.92 33.11
CA THR A 51 -7.17 16.79 33.69
C THR A 51 -7.67 17.66 34.83
N ALA A 52 -8.90 18.17 34.75
CA ALA A 52 -9.49 19.01 35.78
C ALA A 52 -9.71 18.27 37.12
N ARG A 53 -9.93 16.95 37.06
CA ARG A 53 -10.16 16.11 38.25
C ARG A 53 -8.88 15.55 38.87
N ARG A 54 -7.74 15.63 38.17
CA ARG A 54 -6.45 15.12 38.64
C ARG A 54 -5.58 16.29 39.11
N SER A 55 -5.51 16.47 40.42
CA SER A 55 -4.81 17.59 41.05
C SER A 55 -3.29 17.46 41.03
N HIS A 56 -2.73 16.24 41.03
CA HIS A 56 -1.27 16.02 40.90
C HIS A 56 -0.94 14.68 40.25
N GLY A 57 0.01 14.67 39.30
CA GLY A 57 0.49 13.49 38.59
C GLY A 57 0.00 13.44 37.13
N GLY A 58 0.88 13.03 36.21
CA GLY A 58 0.53 12.85 34.80
C GLY A 58 -0.56 11.78 34.60
N LEU A 59 -1.16 11.74 33.41
CA LEU A 59 -2.19 10.74 33.09
C LEU A 59 -1.66 9.31 33.31
N PRO A 60 -2.46 8.40 33.90
CA PRO A 60 -2.15 6.97 33.93
C PRO A 60 -1.83 6.47 32.53
N LEU A 61 -0.84 5.59 32.41
CA LEU A 61 -0.33 5.15 31.10
C LEU A 61 -1.43 4.60 30.16
N PRO A 62 -2.44 3.82 30.61
CA PRO A 62 -3.52 3.36 29.74
C PRO A 62 -4.38 4.50 29.18
N VAL A 63 -4.75 5.45 30.03
CA VAL A 63 -5.54 6.62 29.66
C VAL A 63 -4.75 7.56 28.75
N ALA A 64 -3.47 7.83 29.08
CA ALA A 64 -2.58 8.65 28.27
C ALA A 64 -2.43 8.10 26.85
N ASN A 65 -2.20 6.78 26.72
CA ASN A 65 -2.13 6.10 25.43
C ASN A 65 -3.44 6.22 24.66
N ARG A 66 -4.59 6.10 25.32
CA ARG A 66 -5.89 6.23 24.68
C ARG A 66 -6.15 7.64 24.19
N VAL A 67 -5.92 8.65 25.02
CA VAL A 67 -6.06 10.07 24.63
C VAL A 67 -5.16 10.37 23.41
N LEU A 68 -3.90 9.91 23.45
CA LEU A 68 -2.96 10.06 22.35
C LEU A 68 -3.46 9.41 21.05
N LEU A 69 -3.95 8.16 21.13
CA LEU A 69 -4.50 7.45 19.98
C LEU A 69 -5.74 8.14 19.42
N SER A 70 -6.63 8.65 20.28
CA SER A 70 -7.85 9.33 19.85
C SER A 70 -7.53 10.65 19.13
N TYR A 71 -6.62 11.48 19.65
CA TYR A 71 -6.18 12.68 18.92
C TYR A 71 -5.50 12.35 17.58
N ALA A 72 -4.62 11.34 17.57
CA ALA A 72 -3.95 10.90 16.35
C ALA A 72 -4.96 10.42 15.28
N ALA A 73 -5.97 9.64 15.69
CA ALA A 73 -7.03 9.16 14.81
C ALA A 73 -7.90 10.30 14.26
N CYS A 74 -8.16 11.33 15.07
CA CYS A 74 -8.86 12.55 14.63
C CYS A 74 -8.00 13.52 13.81
N GLY A 75 -6.72 13.21 13.59
CA GLY A 75 -5.79 14.05 12.82
C GLY A 75 -5.24 15.27 13.56
N ASP A 76 -5.56 15.48 14.85
CA ASP A 76 -4.95 16.54 15.67
C ASP A 76 -3.59 16.07 16.21
N ILE A 77 -2.60 16.06 15.31
CA ILE A 77 -1.23 15.62 15.61
C ILE A 77 -0.57 16.54 16.65
N GLY A 78 -0.96 17.82 16.69
CA GLY A 78 -0.45 18.79 17.66
C GLY A 78 -0.86 18.43 19.08
N ALA A 79 -2.13 18.13 19.30
CA ALA A 79 -2.64 17.66 20.60
C ALA A 79 -2.07 16.29 20.98
N ALA A 80 -2.04 15.35 20.04
CA ALA A 80 -1.40 14.04 20.26
C ALA A 80 0.07 14.20 20.69
N ARG A 81 0.80 15.13 20.07
CA ARG A 81 2.20 15.41 20.40
C ARG A 81 2.37 16.01 21.79
N ARG A 82 1.49 16.92 22.22
CA ARG A 82 1.54 17.48 23.59
C ARG A 82 1.35 16.38 24.64
N VAL A 83 0.33 15.54 24.46
CA VAL A 83 0.08 14.38 25.34
C VAL A 83 1.31 13.48 25.38
N PHE A 84 1.86 13.15 24.20
CA PHE A 84 3.08 12.35 24.11
C PHE A 84 4.27 12.97 24.86
N ASP A 85 4.44 14.29 24.78
CA ASP A 85 5.55 14.99 25.41
C ASP A 85 5.42 15.06 26.95
N GLU A 86 4.18 15.13 27.46
CA GLU A 86 3.85 15.16 28.89
C GLU A 86 3.89 13.79 29.57
N MET A 87 3.87 12.68 28.82
CA MET A 87 3.94 11.32 29.38
C MET A 87 5.24 11.08 30.17
N PRO A 88 5.15 10.75 31.49
CA PRO A 88 6.33 10.50 32.31
C PRO A 88 7.16 9.30 31.83
N ALA A 89 6.47 8.25 31.37
CA ALA A 89 7.05 7.08 30.75
C ALA A 89 6.31 6.75 29.46
N ARG A 90 7.06 6.62 28.35
CA ARG A 90 6.52 6.30 27.02
C ARG A 90 6.81 4.84 26.71
N ASN A 91 5.76 4.03 26.57
CA ASN A 91 5.90 2.64 26.14
C ASN A 91 6.02 2.55 24.60
N GLY A 92 6.29 1.35 24.08
CA GLY A 92 6.45 1.14 22.63
C GLY A 92 5.22 1.51 21.82
N MET A 93 4.02 1.39 22.41
CA MET A 93 2.76 1.78 21.77
C MET A 93 2.68 3.29 21.55
N ALA A 94 2.99 4.11 22.56
CA ALA A 94 3.01 5.57 22.43
C ALA A 94 3.96 6.04 21.31
N TRP A 95 5.16 5.46 21.23
CA TRP A 95 6.11 5.75 20.15
C TRP A 95 5.58 5.34 18.78
N ALA A 96 5.08 4.10 18.66
CA ALA A 96 4.56 3.59 17.40
C ALA A 96 3.34 4.38 16.90
N ALA A 97 2.46 4.78 17.83
CA ALA A 97 1.31 5.61 17.54
C ALA A 97 1.73 6.98 16.98
N MET A 98 2.65 7.69 17.65
CA MET A 98 3.11 9.00 17.15
C MET A 98 3.88 8.92 15.84
N VAL A 99 4.73 7.91 15.64
CA VAL A 99 5.45 7.70 14.37
C VAL A 99 4.45 7.46 13.23
N SER A 100 3.36 6.72 13.50
CA SER A 100 2.29 6.46 12.53
C SER A 100 1.48 7.71 12.26
N ALA A 101 1.09 8.44 13.30
CA ALA A 101 0.33 9.68 13.17
C ALA A 101 1.06 10.71 12.28
N TYR A 102 2.37 10.90 12.45
CA TYR A 102 3.16 11.74 11.55
C TYR A 102 3.28 11.18 10.12
N SER A 103 3.42 9.87 9.96
CA SER A 103 3.48 9.22 8.65
C SER A 103 2.16 9.34 7.87
N ASP A 104 1.02 9.29 8.56
CA ASP A 104 -0.31 9.29 7.97
C ASP A 104 -0.70 10.68 7.47
N VAL A 105 -0.25 11.75 8.15
CA VAL A 105 -0.38 13.15 7.66
C VAL A 105 0.75 13.57 6.71
N CYS A 106 1.46 12.60 6.11
CA CYS A 106 2.58 12.83 5.18
C CYS A 106 3.77 13.64 5.74
N SER A 107 3.87 13.79 7.06
CA SER A 107 5.00 14.44 7.74
C SER A 107 6.16 13.45 7.95
N HIS A 108 6.65 12.88 6.85
CA HIS A 108 7.61 11.77 6.86
C HIS A 108 8.92 12.08 7.58
N HIS A 109 9.45 13.30 7.44
CA HIS A 109 10.69 13.70 8.13
C HIS A 109 10.53 13.74 9.66
N GLU A 110 9.37 14.14 10.17
CA GLU A 110 9.09 14.10 11.61
C GLU A 110 8.89 12.67 12.11
N ALA A 111 8.21 11.82 11.35
CA ALA A 111 8.11 10.39 11.65
C ALA A 111 9.50 9.74 11.77
N MET A 112 10.41 10.06 10.84
CA MET A 112 11.79 9.60 10.84
C MET A 112 12.61 10.13 12.03
N ARG A 113 12.52 11.43 12.34
CA ARG A 113 13.17 12.04 13.51
C ARG A 113 12.71 11.40 14.81
N LEU A 114 11.40 11.19 14.94
CA LEU A 114 10.80 10.58 16.13
C LEU A 114 11.20 9.11 16.26
N PHE A 115 11.26 8.36 15.17
CA PHE A 115 11.77 6.98 15.17
C PHE A 115 13.24 6.91 15.59
N ALA A 116 14.10 7.81 15.06
CA ALA A 116 15.50 7.88 15.49
C ALA A 116 15.63 8.20 16.99
N HIS A 117 14.76 9.07 17.51
CA HIS A 117 14.69 9.40 18.93
C HIS A 117 14.22 8.19 19.78
N MET A 118 13.19 7.48 19.31
CA MET A 118 12.72 6.21 19.87
C MET A 118 13.91 5.25 20.03
N CYS A 119 14.63 4.94 18.95
CA CYS A 119 15.76 4.01 18.98
C CYS A 119 16.85 4.36 20.01
N ARG A 120 17.11 5.65 20.24
CA ARG A 120 18.09 6.11 21.26
C ARG A 120 17.58 5.91 22.68
N LYS A 121 16.29 6.13 22.92
CA LYS A 121 15.66 6.05 24.25
C LYS A 121 15.24 4.62 24.62
N THR A 122 14.86 3.80 23.65
CA THR A 122 14.17 2.53 23.86
C THR A 122 14.97 1.30 23.44
N LEU A 123 16.29 1.33 23.59
CA LEU A 123 17.20 0.22 23.24
C LEU A 123 16.82 -1.15 23.87
N LEU A 124 15.85 -1.19 24.79
CA LEU A 124 15.38 -2.34 25.56
C LEU A 124 13.91 -2.75 25.33
N LEU A 125 13.11 -2.07 24.51
CA LEU A 125 11.68 -2.42 24.36
C LEU A 125 11.50 -3.64 23.42
N HIS A 126 11.56 -4.83 24.00
CA HIS A 126 11.10 -6.08 23.40
C HIS A 126 9.56 -6.10 23.36
N SER A 127 8.95 -5.57 22.30
CA SER A 127 7.50 -5.65 22.11
C SER A 127 7.13 -5.55 20.63
N ASP A 128 6.04 -6.20 20.22
CA ASP A 128 5.51 -6.20 18.85
C ASP A 128 5.22 -4.81 18.28
N CYS A 129 5.04 -3.80 19.14
CA CYS A 129 4.91 -2.40 18.75
C CYS A 129 6.16 -1.86 18.01
N TYR A 130 7.32 -2.47 18.24
CA TYR A 130 8.56 -2.13 17.54
C TYR A 130 8.50 -2.47 16.04
N SER A 131 7.81 -3.57 15.69
CA SER A 131 7.61 -3.99 14.30
C SER A 131 6.76 -2.99 13.51
N HIS A 132 5.67 -2.49 14.13
CA HIS A 132 4.81 -1.49 13.51
C HIS A 132 5.56 -0.17 13.24
N ALA A 133 6.34 0.31 14.23
CA ALA A 133 7.15 1.50 14.06
C ALA A 133 8.19 1.35 12.92
N ILE A 134 8.81 0.17 12.78
CA ILE A 134 9.73 -0.13 11.67
C ILE A 134 9.01 -0.07 10.32
N VAL A 135 7.88 -0.73 10.19
CA VAL A 135 7.09 -0.74 8.94
C VAL A 135 6.70 0.69 8.55
N THR A 136 6.22 1.47 9.51
CA THR A 136 5.82 2.85 9.30
C THR A 136 6.99 3.76 8.93
N VAL A 137 8.15 3.65 9.61
CA VAL A 137 9.32 4.47 9.25
C VAL A 137 9.86 4.08 7.88
N LEU A 138 9.89 2.79 7.53
CA LEU A 138 10.28 2.33 6.19
C LEU A 138 9.35 2.88 5.11
N ARG A 139 8.03 2.87 5.34
CA ARG A 139 7.06 3.51 4.45
C ARG A 139 7.33 5.01 4.29
N SER A 140 7.65 5.70 5.38
CA SER A 140 8.03 7.12 5.34
C SER A 140 9.34 7.34 4.57
N CYS A 141 10.35 6.48 4.75
CA CYS A 141 11.58 6.53 3.97
C CYS A 141 11.30 6.35 2.47
N THR A 142 10.47 5.37 2.10
CA THR A 142 10.08 5.11 0.71
C THR A 142 9.36 6.32 0.10
N ARG A 143 8.39 6.90 0.81
CA ARG A 143 7.62 8.06 0.31
C ARG A 143 8.44 9.35 0.22
N ALA A 144 9.40 9.54 1.13
CA ALA A 144 10.28 10.70 1.13
C ALA A 144 11.54 10.54 0.26
N GLY A 145 11.82 9.35 -0.26
CA GLY A 145 13.07 9.05 -0.98
C GLY A 145 14.32 8.97 -0.08
N GLU A 146 14.13 8.78 1.23
CA GLU A 146 15.21 8.77 2.23
C GLU A 146 15.85 7.37 2.38
N LEU A 147 16.59 6.95 1.35
CA LEU A 147 17.23 5.64 1.30
C LEU A 147 18.22 5.41 2.45
N ARG A 148 19.01 6.43 2.83
CA ARG A 148 20.07 6.29 3.84
C ARG A 148 19.52 5.84 5.18
N LEU A 149 18.42 6.44 5.64
CA LEU A 149 17.78 6.01 6.87
C LEU A 149 17.17 4.61 6.71
N GLY A 150 16.54 4.32 5.57
CA GLY A 150 16.03 2.98 5.26
C GLY A 150 17.09 1.88 5.35
N GLU A 151 18.31 2.13 4.88
CA GLU A 151 19.45 1.20 5.00
C GLU A 151 19.90 1.02 6.45
N GLN A 152 19.90 2.09 7.26
CA GLN A 152 20.18 1.99 8.70
C GLN A 152 19.12 1.15 9.42
N VAL A 153 17.84 1.34 9.06
CA VAL A 153 16.73 0.54 9.59
C VAL A 153 16.85 -0.92 9.14
N HIS A 154 17.25 -1.17 7.89
CA HIS A 154 17.51 -2.53 7.40
C HIS A 154 18.64 -3.21 8.21
N ALA A 155 19.75 -2.51 8.46
CA ALA A 155 20.85 -3.03 9.29
C ALA A 155 20.38 -3.34 10.72
N LEU A 156 19.51 -2.50 11.29
CA LEU A 156 18.88 -2.72 12.59
C LEU A 156 17.98 -3.96 12.60
N VAL A 157 17.17 -4.16 11.56
CA VAL A 157 16.33 -5.35 11.39
C VAL A 157 17.17 -6.62 11.32
N ILE A 158 18.25 -6.62 10.55
CA ILE A 158 19.21 -7.74 10.48
C ILE A 158 19.83 -8.01 11.85
N LYS A 159 20.31 -6.98 12.55
CA LYS A 159 20.95 -7.12 13.87
C LYS A 159 19.99 -7.69 14.92
N LYS A 160 18.69 -7.43 14.78
CA LYS A 160 17.63 -7.95 15.66
C LYS A 160 17.07 -9.31 15.20
N GLY A 161 17.49 -9.82 14.04
CA GLY A 161 17.15 -11.17 13.56
C GLY A 161 15.68 -11.37 13.17
N ARG A 162 14.94 -10.31 12.80
CA ARG A 162 13.51 -10.41 12.44
C ARG A 162 13.21 -9.82 11.06
N LEU A 163 13.63 -10.52 10.00
CA LEU A 163 13.34 -10.16 8.60
C LEU A 163 12.22 -11.03 8.03
N CYS A 164 10.96 -10.72 8.37
CA CYS A 164 9.79 -11.47 7.91
C CYS A 164 8.57 -10.56 7.73
N GLY A 165 7.48 -11.12 7.18
CA GLY A 165 6.18 -10.46 7.07
C GLY A 165 6.21 -9.05 6.47
N ASP A 166 5.54 -8.12 7.13
CA ASP A 166 5.40 -6.73 6.68
C ASP A 166 6.71 -5.94 6.72
N ILE A 167 7.62 -6.26 7.64
CA ILE A 167 8.94 -5.61 7.71
C ILE A 167 9.72 -5.93 6.44
N GLY A 168 9.78 -7.22 6.07
CA GLY A 168 10.44 -7.67 4.86
C GLY A 168 9.81 -7.08 3.60
N SER A 169 8.48 -7.08 3.51
CA SER A 169 7.75 -6.46 2.40
C SER A 169 8.05 -4.96 2.26
N SER A 170 8.09 -4.23 3.37
CA SER A 170 8.41 -2.79 3.39
C SER A 170 9.85 -2.50 2.95
N LEU A 171 10.80 -3.37 3.32
CA LEU A 171 12.19 -3.29 2.85
C LEU A 171 12.33 -3.60 1.37
N VAL A 172 11.62 -4.62 0.85
CA VAL A 172 11.57 -4.90 -0.59
C VAL A 172 11.02 -3.68 -1.32
N GLN A 173 9.92 -3.10 -0.85
CA GLN A 173 9.34 -1.89 -1.45
C GLN A 173 10.30 -0.69 -1.43
N LEU A 174 10.98 -0.43 -0.31
CA LEU A 174 11.99 0.63 -0.19
C LEU A 174 13.06 0.50 -1.28
N TYR A 175 13.63 -0.69 -1.47
CA TYR A 175 14.64 -0.91 -2.50
C TYR A 175 14.06 -0.90 -3.91
N CYS A 176 12.81 -1.33 -4.09
CA CYS A 176 12.13 -1.28 -5.38
C CYS A 176 11.89 0.16 -5.84
N GLU A 177 11.57 1.10 -4.95
CA GLU A 177 11.35 2.51 -5.34
C GLU A 177 12.63 3.26 -5.71
N ASN A 178 13.80 2.72 -5.34
CA ASN A 178 15.09 3.32 -5.66
C ASN A 178 15.72 2.62 -6.87
N ARG A 179 15.82 3.35 -8.00
CA ARG A 179 16.34 2.81 -9.26
C ARG A 179 17.72 2.16 -9.08
N GLY A 180 17.90 0.97 -9.66
CA GLY A 180 19.16 0.23 -9.63
C GLY A 180 19.37 -0.65 -8.39
N LEU A 181 18.45 -0.63 -7.42
CA LEU A 181 18.56 -1.42 -6.17
C LEU A 181 17.76 -2.73 -6.18
N HIS A 182 17.31 -3.22 -7.34
CA HIS A 182 16.61 -4.51 -7.48
C HIS A 182 17.41 -5.68 -6.92
N ARG A 183 18.75 -5.64 -7.03
CA ARG A 183 19.64 -6.63 -6.40
C ARG A 183 19.56 -6.61 -4.87
N SER A 184 19.37 -5.45 -4.26
CA SER A 184 19.16 -5.33 -2.82
C SER A 184 17.77 -5.84 -2.42
N ALA A 185 16.72 -5.47 -3.17
CA ALA A 185 15.37 -6.01 -2.99
C ALA A 185 15.34 -7.55 -3.10
N ARG A 186 16.01 -8.10 -4.12
CA ARG A 186 16.17 -9.55 -4.32
C ARG A 186 16.90 -10.24 -3.18
N ARG A 187 17.94 -9.61 -2.62
CA ARG A 187 18.66 -10.13 -1.45
C ARG A 187 17.77 -10.19 -0.21
N VAL A 188 17.00 -9.13 0.05
CA VAL A 188 16.01 -9.10 1.14
C VAL A 188 15.03 -10.26 0.96
N LEU A 189 14.45 -10.38 -0.24
CA LEU A 189 13.47 -11.41 -0.54
C LEU A 189 14.03 -12.83 -0.38
N LYS A 190 15.24 -13.11 -0.91
CA LYS A 190 15.90 -14.40 -0.73
C LYS A 190 16.19 -14.71 0.74
N ARG A 191 16.56 -13.71 1.52
CA ARG A 191 16.78 -13.88 2.95
C ARG A 191 15.49 -14.19 3.70
N MET A 192 14.37 -13.54 3.35
CA MET A 192 13.05 -13.91 3.88
C MET A 192 12.68 -15.37 3.58
N MET A 193 13.07 -15.90 2.42
CA MET A 193 12.85 -17.32 2.07
C MET A 193 13.76 -18.27 2.88
N GLN A 194 14.99 -17.85 3.17
CA GLN A 194 15.99 -18.65 3.88
C GLN A 194 15.76 -18.70 5.38
N ASP A 195 15.24 -17.63 5.98
CA ASP A 195 15.12 -17.48 7.43
C ASP A 195 14.05 -18.40 8.07
N HIS A 196 13.58 -19.46 7.38
CA HIS A 196 12.65 -20.50 7.86
C HIS A 196 11.52 -19.98 8.76
N CYS A 197 10.99 -18.80 8.44
CA CYS A 197 9.87 -18.26 9.17
C CYS A 197 8.67 -19.21 8.99
N LEU A 198 7.87 -19.39 10.05
CA LEU A 198 6.58 -20.10 9.98
C LEU A 198 5.61 -19.47 8.96
N GLU A 199 5.95 -18.28 8.47
CA GLU A 199 5.15 -17.47 7.56
C GLU A 199 5.78 -17.43 6.16
N PRO A 200 5.01 -17.72 5.10
CA PRO A 200 5.48 -17.58 3.73
C PRO A 200 5.79 -16.11 3.41
N VAL A 201 6.72 -15.87 2.48
CA VAL A 201 7.00 -14.52 1.97
C VAL A 201 5.69 -13.90 1.43
N PRO A 202 5.27 -12.72 1.93
CA PRO A 202 4.03 -12.10 1.50
C PRO A 202 3.99 -11.86 -0.01
N GLU A 203 2.83 -12.13 -0.62
CA GLU A 203 2.58 -11.94 -2.06
C GLU A 203 3.00 -10.54 -2.55
N ALA A 204 2.69 -9.51 -1.75
CA ALA A 204 2.98 -8.12 -2.08
C ALA A 204 4.47 -7.83 -2.29
N ALA A 205 5.37 -8.54 -1.59
CA ALA A 205 6.82 -8.38 -1.76
C ALA A 205 7.27 -8.88 -3.14
N TRP A 206 6.74 -10.02 -3.60
CA TRP A 206 7.01 -10.56 -4.94
C TRP A 206 6.46 -9.63 -6.01
N THR A 207 5.21 -9.21 -5.87
CA THR A 207 4.54 -8.31 -6.82
C THR A 207 5.32 -7.00 -6.96
N SER A 208 5.70 -6.38 -5.84
CA SER A 208 6.48 -5.14 -5.84
C SER A 208 7.78 -5.26 -6.65
N LEU A 209 8.51 -6.37 -6.47
CA LEU A 209 9.76 -6.59 -7.19
C LEU A 209 9.55 -6.89 -8.67
N ILE A 210 8.51 -7.65 -9.04
CA ILE A 210 8.15 -7.89 -10.45
C ILE A 210 7.78 -6.57 -11.13
N THR A 211 6.94 -5.75 -10.50
CA THR A 211 6.54 -4.43 -11.02
C THR A 211 7.74 -3.50 -11.16
N ALA A 212 8.66 -3.49 -10.19
CA ALA A 212 9.88 -2.69 -10.28
C ALA A 212 10.83 -3.18 -11.39
N CYS A 213 10.95 -4.49 -11.59
CA CYS A 213 11.71 -5.06 -12.70
C CYS A 213 11.12 -4.66 -14.06
N HIS A 214 9.79 -4.69 -14.22
CA HIS A 214 9.12 -4.21 -15.43
C HIS A 214 9.42 -2.72 -15.67
N ARG A 215 9.18 -1.87 -14.66
CA ARG A 215 9.39 -0.42 -14.75
C ARG A 215 10.80 -0.02 -15.16
N ASP A 216 11.80 -0.80 -14.75
CA ASP A 216 13.21 -0.54 -15.03
C ASP A 216 13.78 -1.42 -16.16
N GLY A 217 12.95 -2.14 -16.92
CA GLY A 217 13.35 -2.93 -18.09
C GLY A 217 14.15 -4.20 -17.77
N LEU A 218 14.20 -4.64 -16.50
CA LEU A 218 14.90 -5.83 -16.04
C LEU A 218 14.05 -7.10 -16.23
N LEU A 219 13.59 -7.34 -17.45
CA LEU A 219 12.56 -8.34 -17.76
C LEU A 219 12.96 -9.75 -17.31
N ASN A 220 14.20 -10.17 -17.57
CA ASN A 220 14.69 -11.50 -17.17
C ASN A 220 14.70 -11.69 -15.64
N GLU A 221 15.03 -10.64 -14.88
CA GLU A 221 15.00 -10.70 -13.43
C GLU A 221 13.55 -10.75 -12.92
N GLY A 222 12.64 -9.97 -13.51
CA GLY A 222 11.20 -10.04 -13.21
C GLY A 222 10.62 -11.45 -13.44
N ILE A 223 11.01 -12.11 -14.54
CA ILE A 223 10.64 -13.50 -14.82
C ILE A 223 11.24 -14.46 -13.77
N GLY A 224 12.51 -14.27 -13.41
CA GLY A 224 13.16 -15.07 -12.38
C GLY A 224 12.44 -14.96 -11.03
N VAL A 225 12.04 -13.74 -10.64
CA VAL A 225 11.29 -13.48 -9.40
C VAL A 225 9.92 -14.17 -9.43
N PHE A 226 9.19 -14.11 -10.56
CA PHE A 226 7.91 -14.81 -10.69
C PHE A 226 8.04 -16.33 -10.66
N ARG A 227 9.12 -16.88 -11.25
CA ARG A 227 9.40 -18.33 -11.17
C ARG A 227 9.64 -18.75 -9.73
N ASP A 228 10.41 -17.97 -8.99
CA ASP A 228 10.69 -18.24 -7.57
C ASP A 228 9.39 -18.15 -6.74
N MET A 229 8.55 -17.14 -6.98
CA MET A 229 7.21 -17.00 -6.36
C MET A 229 6.33 -18.22 -6.62
N ALA A 230 6.29 -18.72 -7.85
CA ALA A 230 5.52 -19.91 -8.21
C ALA A 230 6.09 -21.17 -7.54
N SER A 231 7.42 -21.31 -7.49
CA SER A 231 8.10 -22.44 -6.86
C SER A 231 7.96 -22.48 -5.35
N SER A 232 7.82 -21.32 -4.70
CA SER A 232 7.60 -21.21 -3.26
C SER A 232 6.14 -21.48 -2.86
N GLY A 233 5.27 -21.77 -3.83
CA GLY A 233 3.84 -21.96 -3.58
C GLY A 233 3.09 -20.69 -3.16
N ALA A 234 3.70 -19.50 -3.32
CA ALA A 234 3.04 -18.25 -2.94
C ALA A 234 1.76 -18.04 -3.77
N PRO A 235 0.66 -17.56 -3.15
CA PRO A 235 -0.54 -17.23 -3.90
C PRO A 235 -0.21 -16.12 -4.89
N ARG A 236 -0.69 -16.24 -6.14
CA ARG A 236 -0.58 -15.19 -7.15
C ARG A 236 -1.89 -14.42 -7.20
N SER A 237 -1.87 -13.12 -6.93
CA SER A 237 -3.02 -12.24 -7.08
C SER A 237 -3.23 -11.84 -8.55
N SER A 238 -4.37 -11.22 -8.85
CA SER A 238 -4.59 -10.58 -10.15
C SER A 238 -3.53 -9.52 -10.48
N PHE A 239 -2.97 -8.84 -9.46
CA PHE A 239 -1.93 -7.83 -9.63
C PHE A 239 -0.56 -8.42 -9.96
N SER A 240 -0.15 -9.53 -9.32
CA SER A 240 1.09 -10.21 -9.71
C SER A 240 1.01 -10.79 -11.11
N LEU A 241 -0.13 -11.40 -11.47
CA LEU A 241 -0.37 -11.91 -12.82
C LEU A 241 -0.34 -10.78 -13.86
N SER A 242 -0.99 -9.66 -13.59
CA SER A 242 -0.94 -8.49 -14.47
C SER A 242 0.48 -7.94 -14.62
N SER A 243 1.23 -7.83 -13.51
CA SER A 243 2.62 -7.34 -13.51
C SER A 243 3.56 -8.23 -14.32
N ILE A 244 3.46 -9.56 -14.19
CA ILE A 244 4.31 -10.47 -14.98
C ILE A 244 3.87 -10.53 -16.45
N LEU A 245 2.58 -10.36 -16.76
CA LEU A 245 2.11 -10.25 -18.13
C LEU A 245 2.67 -9.01 -18.82
N ALA A 246 2.81 -7.90 -18.11
CA ALA A 246 3.48 -6.70 -18.62
C ALA A 246 4.96 -6.98 -18.96
N VAL A 247 5.68 -7.68 -18.06
CA VAL A 247 7.06 -8.16 -18.35
C VAL A 247 7.12 -9.04 -19.60
N PHE A 248 6.18 -9.98 -19.76
CA PHE A 248 6.14 -10.85 -20.94
C PHE A 248 5.68 -10.15 -22.23
N ALA A 249 4.97 -9.03 -22.13
CA ALA A 249 4.60 -8.22 -23.28
C ALA A 249 5.83 -7.53 -23.91
N GLU A 250 6.83 -7.21 -23.09
CA GLU A 250 8.07 -6.54 -23.53
C GLU A 250 9.23 -7.53 -23.79
N SER A 251 9.08 -8.79 -23.40
CA SER A 251 10.11 -9.82 -23.60
C SER A 251 9.96 -10.50 -24.97
N GLU A 252 10.89 -10.21 -25.89
CA GLU A 252 10.86 -10.74 -27.27
C GLU A 252 11.10 -12.26 -27.35
N SER A 253 11.79 -12.85 -26.39
CA SER A 253 12.27 -14.24 -26.45
C SER A 253 11.43 -15.26 -25.66
N GLN A 254 10.41 -14.83 -24.91
CA GLN A 254 9.70 -15.69 -23.95
C GLN A 254 8.17 -15.75 -24.14
N GLY A 255 7.67 -15.57 -25.37
CA GLY A 255 6.23 -15.59 -25.64
C GLY A 255 5.48 -16.87 -25.18
N CYS A 256 6.18 -18.01 -25.10
CA CYS A 256 5.63 -19.26 -24.58
C CYS A 256 5.26 -19.18 -23.09
N CYS A 257 6.02 -18.43 -22.28
CA CYS A 257 5.77 -18.29 -20.85
C CYS A 257 4.51 -17.46 -20.56
N GLY A 258 4.20 -16.45 -21.39
CA GLY A 258 2.96 -15.68 -21.27
C GLY A 258 1.70 -16.55 -21.43
N ARG A 259 1.75 -17.59 -22.28
CA ARG A 259 0.65 -18.57 -22.41
C ARG A 259 0.49 -19.44 -21.17
N GLN A 260 1.60 -19.80 -20.52
CA GLN A 260 1.56 -20.56 -19.26
C GLN A 260 0.91 -19.72 -18.15
N VAL A 261 1.22 -18.42 -18.09
CA VAL A 261 0.55 -17.49 -17.16
C VAL A 261 -0.94 -17.37 -17.48
N HIS A 262 -1.33 -17.29 -18.75
CA HIS A 262 -2.74 -17.28 -19.12
C HIS A 262 -3.46 -18.58 -18.69
N ALA A 263 -2.86 -19.74 -18.93
CA ALA A 263 -3.42 -21.02 -18.49
C ALA A 263 -3.53 -21.09 -16.95
N ASP A 264 -2.56 -20.54 -16.22
CA ASP A 264 -2.60 -20.41 -14.76
C ASP A 264 -3.74 -19.50 -14.30
N ALA A 265 -3.97 -18.37 -14.98
CA ALA A 265 -5.10 -17.48 -14.70
C ALA A 265 -6.46 -18.18 -14.88
N ILE A 266 -6.63 -18.95 -15.95
CA ILE A 266 -7.86 -19.74 -16.21
C ILE A 266 -8.07 -20.79 -15.11
N LYS A 267 -7.02 -21.56 -14.77
CA LYS A 267 -7.09 -22.58 -13.70
C LYS A 267 -7.48 -21.99 -12.34
N ARG A 268 -7.15 -20.72 -12.13
CA ARG A 268 -7.47 -19.97 -10.90
C ARG A 268 -8.81 -19.22 -10.98
N GLY A 269 -9.47 -19.23 -12.14
CA GLY A 269 -10.74 -18.52 -12.36
C GLY A 269 -10.60 -16.99 -12.32
N VAL A 270 -9.43 -16.45 -12.65
CA VAL A 270 -9.14 -15.00 -12.62
C VAL A 270 -8.85 -14.42 -14.00
N ASP A 271 -9.09 -15.19 -15.07
CA ASP A 271 -8.91 -14.79 -16.47
C ASP A 271 -9.88 -13.68 -16.92
N THR A 272 -11.07 -13.61 -16.31
CA THR A 272 -12.07 -12.56 -16.56
C THR A 272 -11.81 -11.27 -15.77
N ASN A 273 -10.85 -11.28 -14.83
CA ASN A 273 -10.51 -10.10 -14.03
C ASN A 273 -9.94 -8.99 -14.92
N GLN A 274 -10.40 -7.75 -14.73
CA GLN A 274 -10.02 -6.61 -15.57
C GLN A 274 -8.49 -6.39 -15.67
N PHE A 275 -7.75 -6.54 -14.58
CA PHE A 275 -6.29 -6.33 -14.57
C PHE A 275 -5.54 -7.44 -15.30
N VAL A 276 -6.01 -8.68 -15.15
CA VAL A 276 -5.42 -9.85 -15.83
C VAL A 276 -5.75 -9.80 -17.31
N GLY A 277 -7.02 -9.59 -17.66
CA GLY A 277 -7.48 -9.48 -19.05
C GLY A 277 -6.78 -8.36 -19.81
N SER A 278 -6.63 -7.17 -19.22
CA SER A 278 -5.88 -6.07 -19.85
C SER A 278 -4.40 -6.42 -20.08
N GLY A 279 -3.77 -7.09 -19.10
CA GLY A 279 -2.42 -7.62 -19.25
C GLY A 279 -2.29 -8.67 -20.37
N LEU A 280 -3.27 -9.56 -20.50
CA LEU A 280 -3.32 -10.58 -21.55
C LEU A 280 -3.48 -9.97 -22.95
N VAL A 281 -4.37 -8.98 -23.08
CA VAL A 281 -4.56 -8.23 -24.33
C VAL A 281 -3.24 -7.57 -24.73
N HIS A 282 -2.59 -6.84 -23.82
CA HIS A 282 -1.33 -6.17 -24.10
C HIS A 282 -0.23 -7.16 -24.50
N MET A 283 -0.09 -8.27 -23.77
CA MET A 283 0.89 -9.31 -24.03
C MET A 283 0.69 -9.98 -25.39
N TYR A 284 -0.53 -10.43 -25.71
CA TYR A 284 -0.80 -11.05 -27.01
C TYR A 284 -0.72 -10.06 -28.17
N ALA A 285 -1.16 -8.83 -27.98
CA ALA A 285 -1.03 -7.76 -28.95
C ALA A 285 0.43 -7.52 -29.33
N LYS A 286 1.32 -7.37 -28.33
CA LYS A 286 2.75 -7.15 -28.53
C LYS A 286 3.44 -8.34 -29.20
N GLN A 287 3.01 -9.56 -28.91
CA GLN A 287 3.52 -10.78 -29.54
C GLN A 287 2.92 -11.06 -30.93
N GLY A 288 2.13 -10.14 -31.50
CA GLY A 288 1.53 -10.32 -32.83
C GLY A 288 0.35 -11.31 -32.87
N ARG A 289 -0.08 -11.85 -31.73
CA ARG A 289 -1.11 -12.88 -31.61
C ARG A 289 -2.51 -12.27 -31.51
N MET A 290 -2.93 -11.60 -32.58
CA MET A 290 -4.17 -10.80 -32.57
C MET A 290 -5.42 -11.61 -32.23
N ALA A 291 -5.55 -12.85 -32.71
CA ALA A 291 -6.71 -13.67 -32.40
C ALA A 291 -6.82 -13.96 -30.89
N ASP A 292 -5.69 -14.21 -30.23
CA ASP A 292 -5.65 -14.40 -28.78
C ASP A 292 -5.88 -13.10 -28.02
N ALA A 293 -5.37 -11.97 -28.53
CA ALA A 293 -5.63 -10.65 -27.95
C ALA A 293 -7.13 -10.30 -28.00
N THR A 294 -7.81 -10.54 -29.11
CA THR A 294 -9.25 -10.30 -29.25
C THR A 294 -10.06 -11.21 -28.33
N ARG A 295 -9.72 -12.50 -28.23
CA ARG A 295 -10.38 -13.40 -27.28
C ARG A 295 -10.19 -12.97 -25.83
N ALA A 296 -8.99 -12.55 -25.45
CA ALA A 296 -8.72 -12.04 -24.11
C ALA A 296 -9.51 -10.75 -23.83
N PHE A 297 -9.67 -9.88 -24.83
CA PHE A 297 -10.47 -8.66 -24.73
C PHE A 297 -11.96 -8.95 -24.52
N GLU A 298 -12.51 -9.89 -25.27
CA GLU A 298 -13.91 -10.32 -25.18
C GLU A 298 -14.22 -11.05 -23.86
N ALA A 299 -13.22 -11.71 -23.27
CA ALA A 299 -13.34 -12.41 -21.99
C ALA A 299 -13.31 -11.50 -20.75
N ILE A 300 -13.00 -10.21 -20.90
CA ILE A 300 -12.99 -9.27 -19.77
C ILE A 300 -14.41 -9.15 -19.20
N GLY A 301 -14.62 -9.60 -17.96
CA GLY A 301 -15.94 -9.60 -17.32
C GLY A 301 -16.44 -8.21 -16.89
N GLY A 302 -15.60 -7.19 -16.99
CA GLY A 302 -15.92 -5.79 -16.69
C GLY A 302 -15.83 -4.87 -17.92
N LYS A 303 -15.84 -3.55 -17.71
CA LYS A 303 -15.58 -2.59 -18.80
C LYS A 303 -14.07 -2.53 -19.06
N PRO A 304 -13.58 -2.84 -20.28
CA PRO A 304 -12.17 -2.68 -20.59
C PRO A 304 -11.75 -1.22 -20.39
N ASP A 305 -10.58 -1.00 -19.80
CA ASP A 305 -10.05 0.35 -19.60
C ASP A 305 -9.45 0.94 -20.88
N ALA A 306 -9.12 2.23 -20.85
CA ALA A 306 -8.58 2.93 -22.01
C ALA A 306 -7.24 2.34 -22.50
N ALA A 307 -6.44 1.78 -21.59
CA ALA A 307 -5.17 1.14 -21.93
C ALA A 307 -5.40 -0.14 -22.74
N CYS A 308 -6.39 -0.95 -22.36
CA CYS A 308 -6.78 -2.17 -23.06
C CYS A 308 -7.30 -1.88 -24.49
N TRP A 309 -8.18 -0.90 -24.64
CA TRP A 309 -8.65 -0.43 -25.96
C TRP A 309 -7.51 0.05 -26.85
N SER A 310 -6.60 0.86 -26.29
CA SER A 310 -5.43 1.38 -27.00
C SER A 310 -4.49 0.25 -27.42
N ALA A 311 -4.23 -0.71 -26.53
CA ALA A 311 -3.40 -1.87 -26.82
C ALA A 311 -3.96 -2.67 -28.01
N LEU A 312 -5.26 -2.98 -28.01
CA LEU A 312 -5.91 -3.76 -29.07
C LEU A 312 -5.91 -3.00 -30.42
N ALA A 313 -6.24 -1.71 -30.41
CA ALA A 313 -6.23 -0.91 -31.64
C ALA A 313 -4.83 -0.78 -32.24
N MET A 314 -3.82 -0.51 -31.41
CA MET A 314 -2.43 -0.46 -31.84
C MET A 314 -1.94 -1.83 -32.36
N ALA A 315 -2.44 -2.93 -31.79
CA ALA A 315 -2.16 -4.27 -32.26
C ALA A 315 -2.67 -4.49 -33.70
N TYR A 316 -3.94 -4.14 -33.95
CA TYR A 316 -4.53 -4.20 -35.28
C TYR A 316 -3.80 -3.30 -36.28
N ALA A 317 -3.46 -2.07 -35.89
CA ALA A 317 -2.72 -1.14 -36.73
C ALA A 317 -1.33 -1.68 -37.12
N ARG A 318 -0.56 -2.23 -36.17
CA ARG A 318 0.75 -2.87 -36.44
C ARG A 318 0.61 -4.11 -37.34
N GLY A 319 -0.49 -4.84 -37.20
CA GLY A 319 -0.79 -6.01 -38.05
C GLY A 319 -1.39 -5.67 -39.42
N GLY A 320 -1.45 -4.40 -39.82
CA GLY A 320 -2.02 -3.97 -41.11
C GLY A 320 -3.55 -4.05 -41.21
N ARG A 321 -4.24 -4.36 -40.12
CA ARG A 321 -5.70 -4.51 -40.03
C ARG A 321 -6.37 -3.20 -39.65
N TYR A 322 -6.28 -2.24 -40.56
CA TYR A 322 -6.63 -0.85 -40.29
C TYR A 322 -8.14 -0.62 -40.08
N ARG A 323 -8.99 -1.41 -40.75
CA ARG A 323 -10.45 -1.34 -40.57
C ARG A 323 -10.85 -1.74 -39.16
N GLU A 324 -10.26 -2.81 -38.65
CA GLU A 324 -10.47 -3.30 -37.31
C GLU A 324 -9.92 -2.33 -36.28
N ALA A 325 -8.72 -1.77 -36.49
CA ALA A 325 -8.16 -0.73 -35.62
C ALA A 325 -9.10 0.49 -35.51
N THR A 326 -9.66 0.93 -36.64
CA THR A 326 -10.63 2.03 -36.71
C THR A 326 -11.92 1.67 -35.98
N ARG A 327 -12.43 0.46 -36.16
CA ARG A 327 -13.64 -0.04 -35.46
C ARG A 327 -13.45 -0.04 -33.95
N VAL A 328 -12.31 -0.54 -33.46
CA VAL A 328 -11.96 -0.56 -32.04
C VAL A 328 -11.89 0.87 -31.48
N MET A 329 -11.34 1.82 -32.24
CA MET A 329 -11.32 3.24 -31.85
C MET A 329 -12.72 3.86 -31.71
N TYR A 330 -13.65 3.55 -32.63
CA TYR A 330 -15.03 4.03 -32.51
C TYR A 330 -15.78 3.37 -31.34
N GLN A 331 -15.55 2.09 -31.09
CA GLN A 331 -16.12 1.40 -29.93
C GLN A 331 -15.62 1.98 -28.60
N MET A 332 -14.33 2.33 -28.52
CA MET A 332 -13.75 3.04 -27.37
C MET A 332 -14.44 4.39 -27.12
N LYS A 333 -14.68 5.18 -28.18
CA LYS A 333 -15.45 6.44 -28.07
C LYS A 333 -16.89 6.22 -27.63
N ALA A 334 -17.56 5.21 -28.19
CA ALA A 334 -18.92 4.85 -27.80
C ALA A 334 -19.03 4.41 -26.33
N ALA A 335 -17.95 3.84 -25.77
CA ALA A 335 -17.83 3.50 -24.35
C ALA A 335 -17.52 4.72 -23.46
N GLY A 336 -17.45 5.94 -24.00
CA GLY A 336 -17.21 7.17 -23.25
C GLY A 336 -15.72 7.47 -23.00
N MET A 337 -14.80 6.79 -23.68
CA MET A 337 -13.36 6.98 -23.52
C MET A 337 -12.73 7.70 -24.72
N HIS A 338 -11.70 8.50 -24.44
CA HIS A 338 -10.97 9.23 -25.48
C HIS A 338 -9.75 8.44 -25.96
N PRO A 339 -9.61 8.17 -27.28
CA PRO A 339 -8.41 7.55 -27.82
C PRO A 339 -7.16 8.36 -27.50
N SER A 340 -6.06 7.68 -27.20
CA SER A 340 -4.76 8.35 -27.04
C SER A 340 -4.31 8.96 -28.37
N THR A 341 -3.44 9.97 -28.29
CA THR A 341 -2.83 10.60 -29.47
C THR A 341 -2.08 9.57 -30.32
N GLU A 342 -1.26 8.72 -29.69
CA GLU A 342 -0.52 7.64 -30.36
C GLU A 342 -1.45 6.69 -31.13
N MET A 343 -2.58 6.32 -30.53
CA MET A 343 -3.57 5.46 -31.16
C MET A 343 -4.23 6.14 -32.35
N ALA A 344 -4.66 7.40 -32.19
CA ALA A 344 -5.29 8.16 -33.25
C ALA A 344 -4.33 8.34 -34.44
N ASP A 345 -3.05 8.61 -34.19
CA ASP A 345 -2.05 8.78 -35.23
C ASP A 345 -1.75 7.45 -35.94
N ALA A 346 -1.60 6.35 -35.21
CA ALA A 346 -1.40 5.02 -35.80
C ALA A 346 -2.58 4.59 -36.69
N VAL A 347 -3.82 4.91 -36.28
CA VAL A 347 -5.02 4.65 -37.09
C VAL A 347 -5.14 5.62 -38.27
N ARG A 348 -4.68 6.87 -38.14
CA ARG A 348 -4.66 7.84 -39.25
C ARG A 348 -3.64 7.49 -40.33
N LEU A 349 -2.41 7.17 -39.95
CA LEU A 349 -1.35 6.70 -40.86
C LEU A 349 -1.80 5.48 -41.68
N ALA A 350 -2.64 4.66 -41.06
CA ALA A 350 -3.30 3.52 -41.65
C ALA A 350 -4.43 3.86 -42.65
N CYS A 351 -5.04 5.05 -42.57
CA CYS A 351 -6.05 5.52 -43.54
C CYS A 351 -5.45 6.12 -44.81
N PHE A 352 -4.16 6.48 -44.81
CA PHE A 352 -3.46 7.09 -45.95
C PHE A 352 -2.54 6.11 -46.70
N ARG A 353 -2.61 4.81 -46.38
CA ARG A 353 -1.90 3.71 -47.07
C ARG A 353 -2.89 2.79 -47.76
#